data_AF-W0T4W9-F1
#
_entry.id   AF-W0T4W9-F1
#
_cell.length_a   1.000
_cell.length_b   1.000
_cell.length_c   1.000
_cell.angle_alpha   90.00
_cell.angle_beta   90.00
_cell.angle_gamma   90.00
#
_symmetry.space_group_name_H-M   'P 1'
#
loop_
_entity.id
_entity.type
_entity.pdbx_description
1 polymer ?
#
loop_
_entity_poly.entity_id
_entity_poly.type
_entity_poly.pdbx_seq_one_letter_code
_entity_poly.pdbx_strand_id
1 'polypeptide(L)'
;MMDSSALDAIKQKIVRNVVIPDFDFSKQEFQILATIRYDPNFTHVFASQELVETDDDFSSQLDPQLTSLMDSSSFLQQSDDSVGKDDFLEYLDYNDTSNSSVLSSPISGIFDMSSSGVFHRDPVLQGLYETANYSVKAGASQGQSQSPGEDESTDASLWSIYYNRFFLLGEHYKRLKLALDFFQWPLALTPKVFLTQLVHSLPVQGSMSIEDKMRALLNVNVSYKMRVLVSKDGNMKIEAHELPRFPGYFPDTHEYIVRNLLSGFLDGEPTWDVYINTEPINVSPFTTFKTTKREHYNKARENMEQLKRDIPDQRPKSEILVYNNLYQLMEGSITNVAVKSQVGTDSDAVRYTTPYLASGCLCGVTRYFLLRKGLLQEDAIDIRDLHLGDEIILFNGIMGCVKGVIRNSVDFSGV
;
A
#
# COMPACT_ATOMS: atom_id res chain seq x y z
N MET A 1 -17.98 15.33 -12.13
CA MET A 1 -17.08 15.37 -13.30
C MET A 1 -15.70 15.71 -12.81
N MET A 2 -14.69 14.88 -13.11
CA MET A 2 -13.29 15.29 -12.96
C MET A 2 -13.03 16.52 -13.83
N ASP A 3 -12.20 17.44 -13.36
CA ASP A 3 -11.70 18.54 -14.20
C ASP A 3 -10.84 17.95 -15.32
N SER A 4 -11.42 17.83 -16.52
CA SER A 4 -10.68 17.33 -17.69
C SER A 4 -9.46 18.21 -17.94
N SER A 5 -9.50 19.51 -17.65
CA SER A 5 -8.37 20.40 -17.89
C SER A 5 -7.16 20.07 -17.01
N ALA A 6 -7.35 19.55 -15.79
CA ALA A 6 -6.27 19.11 -14.92
C ALA A 6 -5.67 17.78 -15.39
N LEU A 7 -6.50 16.80 -15.75
CA LEU A 7 -6.04 15.52 -16.31
C LEU A 7 -5.38 15.73 -17.69
N ASP A 8 -5.92 16.63 -18.52
CA ASP A 8 -5.37 17.02 -19.81
C ASP A 8 -4.11 17.86 -19.66
N ALA A 9 -3.96 18.65 -18.60
CA ALA A 9 -2.71 19.35 -18.27
C ALA A 9 -1.62 18.36 -17.81
N ILE A 10 -1.96 17.35 -17.01
CA ILE A 10 -1.05 16.26 -16.63
C ILE A 10 -0.65 15.46 -17.87
N LYS A 11 -1.62 15.05 -18.71
CA LYS A 11 -1.38 14.39 -19.99
C LYS A 11 -0.48 15.26 -20.88
N GLN A 12 -0.78 16.54 -21.08
CA GLN A 12 0.06 17.44 -21.89
C GLN A 12 1.46 17.66 -21.30
N LYS A 13 1.62 17.71 -19.97
CA LYS A 13 2.94 17.93 -19.32
C LYS A 13 3.80 16.67 -19.36
N ILE A 14 3.22 15.49 -19.15
CA ILE A 14 3.89 14.20 -19.33
C ILE A 14 4.24 13.98 -20.81
N VAL A 15 3.27 14.19 -21.72
CA VAL A 15 3.44 13.97 -23.16
C VAL A 15 4.41 14.96 -23.82
N ARG A 16 4.45 16.24 -23.43
CA ARG A 16 5.37 17.22 -24.04
C ARG A 16 6.79 17.19 -23.50
N ASN A 17 6.99 16.89 -22.21
CA ASN A 17 8.26 17.16 -21.54
C ASN A 17 9.01 15.91 -21.06
N VAL A 18 8.39 14.73 -21.08
CA VAL A 18 8.94 13.51 -20.46
C VAL A 18 8.83 12.30 -21.38
N VAL A 19 7.70 12.17 -22.07
CA VAL A 19 7.49 11.14 -23.09
C VAL A 19 8.18 11.57 -24.38
N ILE A 20 8.89 10.64 -25.03
CA ILE A 20 9.49 10.84 -26.35
C ILE A 20 8.39 11.31 -27.31
N PRO A 21 8.56 12.40 -28.11
CA PRO A 21 7.48 13.03 -28.88
C PRO A 21 6.65 12.10 -29.78
N ASP A 22 7.22 10.98 -30.20
CA ASP A 22 6.59 9.98 -31.09
C ASP A 22 6.12 8.69 -30.36
N PHE A 23 6.05 8.69 -29.01
CA PHE A 23 5.70 7.48 -28.27
C PHE A 23 4.19 7.15 -28.36
N ASP A 24 3.88 6.23 -29.26
CA ASP A 24 2.51 5.73 -29.46
C ASP A 24 2.15 4.59 -28.50
N PHE A 25 1.37 4.90 -27.47
CA PHE A 25 0.84 3.92 -26.50
C PHE A 25 -0.04 2.85 -27.15
N SER A 26 -0.71 3.13 -28.28
CA SER A 26 -1.58 2.16 -28.95
C SER A 26 -0.81 1.01 -29.61
N LYS A 27 0.48 1.24 -29.91
CA LYS A 27 1.42 0.24 -30.46
C LYS A 27 2.12 -0.61 -29.39
N GLN A 28 1.92 -0.34 -28.11
CA GLN A 28 2.55 -1.09 -27.01
C GLN A 28 1.64 -2.22 -26.54
N GLU A 29 2.18 -3.44 -26.46
CA GLU A 29 1.49 -4.57 -25.83
C GLU A 29 1.86 -4.62 -24.34
N PHE A 30 0.90 -4.31 -23.47
CA PHE A 30 1.05 -4.39 -22.02
C PHE A 30 -0.30 -4.54 -21.32
N GLN A 31 -0.25 -4.76 -20.01
CA GLN A 31 -1.40 -4.80 -19.10
C GLN A 31 -1.14 -3.87 -17.92
N ILE A 32 -2.20 -3.24 -17.39
CA ILE A 32 -2.16 -2.55 -16.09
C ILE A 32 -2.15 -3.62 -15.00
N LEU A 33 -1.35 -3.41 -13.95
CA LEU A 33 -1.01 -4.43 -12.95
C LEU A 33 -1.25 -3.90 -11.53
N ALA A 34 -2.07 -4.59 -10.74
CA ALA A 34 -2.05 -4.46 -9.28
C ALA A 34 -1.55 -5.76 -8.64
N THR A 35 -0.83 -5.62 -7.52
CA THR A 35 -0.35 -6.74 -6.70
C THR A 35 -0.74 -6.44 -5.25
N ILE A 36 -1.70 -7.18 -4.72
CA ILE A 36 -2.37 -6.95 -3.43
C ILE A 36 -2.10 -8.13 -2.51
N ARG A 37 -1.83 -7.89 -1.23
CA ARG A 37 -1.78 -8.97 -0.23
C ARG A 37 -3.18 -9.26 0.30
N TYR A 38 -3.63 -10.50 0.16
CA TYR A 38 -4.67 -11.07 1.01
C TYR A 38 -4.03 -11.71 2.23
N ASP A 39 -4.49 -11.40 3.42
CA ASP A 39 -4.08 -12.05 4.66
C ASP A 39 -5.27 -12.27 5.62
N PRO A 40 -5.62 -13.52 5.95
CA PRO A 40 -6.67 -13.83 6.92
C PRO A 40 -6.42 -13.20 8.30
N ASN A 41 -5.16 -12.99 8.68
CA ASN A 41 -4.75 -12.54 10.00
C ASN A 41 -5.05 -11.04 10.24
N PHE A 42 -5.36 -10.24 9.22
CA PHE A 42 -5.75 -8.82 9.40
C PHE A 42 -7.11 -8.59 10.09
N THR A 43 -7.78 -9.66 10.52
CA THR A 43 -9.13 -9.58 11.11
C THR A 43 -9.36 -10.51 12.31
N HIS A 44 -8.44 -11.46 12.58
CA HIS A 44 -8.47 -12.49 13.64
C HIS A 44 -9.84 -13.09 14.06
N VAL A 45 -10.85 -13.08 13.19
CA VAL A 45 -12.28 -13.22 13.56
C VAL A 45 -12.61 -14.51 14.34
N PHE A 46 -11.82 -15.59 14.17
CA PHE A 46 -12.03 -16.88 14.85
C PHE A 46 -10.74 -17.56 15.34
N ALA A 47 -9.68 -16.80 15.63
CA ALA A 47 -8.40 -17.36 16.09
C ALA A 47 -8.40 -17.70 17.60
N SER A 48 -9.28 -18.59 18.04
CA SER A 48 -9.21 -19.17 19.39
C SER A 48 -8.33 -20.44 19.38
N GLN A 49 -7.01 -20.25 19.42
CA GLN A 49 -6.07 -21.30 19.81
C GLN A 49 -5.18 -20.80 20.96
N GLU A 50 -4.69 -21.76 21.76
CA GLU A 50 -4.28 -21.54 23.14
C GLU A 50 -3.12 -20.54 23.28
N LEU A 51 -3.22 -19.67 24.29
CA LEU A 51 -2.21 -18.68 24.63
C LEU A 51 -0.91 -19.39 25.02
N VAL A 52 0.16 -19.10 24.28
CA VAL A 52 1.54 -19.31 24.74
C VAL A 52 2.06 -17.94 25.17
N GLU A 53 2.42 -17.80 26.43
CA GLU A 53 3.02 -16.59 26.97
C GLU A 53 4.38 -16.34 26.28
N THR A 54 4.59 -15.11 25.82
CA THR A 54 5.87 -14.63 25.28
C THR A 54 6.30 -13.40 26.08
N ASP A 55 7.59 -13.32 26.45
CA ASP A 55 8.10 -12.29 27.35
C ASP A 55 7.91 -10.85 26.82
N ASP A 56 7.34 -9.98 27.66
CA ASP A 56 7.14 -8.56 27.40
C ASP A 56 8.43 -7.74 27.58
N ASP A 57 9.08 -7.37 26.48
CA ASP A 57 9.99 -6.20 26.39
C ASP A 57 9.91 -5.55 25.00
N PHE A 58 8.67 -5.20 24.60
CA PHE A 58 8.37 -4.71 23.26
C PHE A 58 8.63 -3.21 23.07
N SER A 59 8.35 -2.40 24.10
CA SER A 59 8.42 -0.93 24.01
C SER A 59 9.84 -0.37 23.87
N SER A 60 10.88 -1.17 24.14
CA SER A 60 12.29 -0.78 24.10
C SER A 60 12.95 -0.96 22.72
N GLN A 61 12.28 -1.62 21.76
CA GLN A 61 12.83 -2.00 20.45
C GLN A 61 12.19 -1.26 19.26
N LEU A 62 11.31 -0.29 19.53
CA LEU A 62 10.55 0.47 18.55
C LEU A 62 11.23 1.81 18.25
N ASP A 63 11.29 2.19 16.97
CA ASP A 63 11.56 3.57 16.57
C ASP A 63 10.53 4.49 17.26
N PRO A 64 10.94 5.59 17.93
CA PRO A 64 10.01 6.49 18.63
C PRO A 64 8.84 7.00 17.79
N GLN A 65 8.99 7.07 16.46
CA GLN A 65 7.90 7.42 15.55
C GLN A 65 6.78 6.36 15.55
N LEU A 66 7.14 5.07 15.58
CA LEU A 66 6.17 3.99 15.74
C LEU A 66 5.47 4.06 17.09
N THR A 67 6.20 4.28 18.20
CA THR A 67 5.63 4.28 19.56
C THR A 67 4.43 5.22 19.69
N SER A 68 4.53 6.44 19.14
CA SER A 68 3.41 7.39 19.12
C SER A 68 2.17 6.96 18.31
N LEU A 69 2.35 6.06 17.34
CA LEU A 69 1.25 5.45 16.58
C LEU A 69 0.69 4.21 17.30
N MET A 70 1.48 3.53 18.15
CA MET A 70 1.05 2.35 18.91
C MET A 70 0.08 2.70 20.05
N ASP A 71 0.24 3.88 20.67
CA ASP A 71 -0.69 4.40 21.69
C ASP A 71 -2.10 4.73 21.13
N SER A 72 -2.31 4.63 19.82
CA SER A 72 -3.60 4.83 19.17
C SER A 72 -4.02 3.60 18.38
N SER A 73 -5.08 2.93 18.84
CA SER A 73 -5.71 1.75 18.22
C SER A 73 -6.30 1.98 16.81
N SER A 74 -6.07 3.17 16.23
CA SER A 74 -6.54 3.63 14.93
C SER A 74 -5.59 3.31 13.76
N PHE A 75 -4.54 2.51 13.98
CA PHE A 75 -3.50 2.21 12.97
C PHE A 75 -4.10 1.78 11.61
N LEU A 76 -5.09 0.88 11.63
CA LEU A 76 -5.88 0.49 10.46
C LEU A 76 -7.17 1.32 10.25
N GLN A 77 -7.71 1.99 11.28
CA GLN A 77 -9.03 2.61 11.23
C GLN A 77 -9.06 4.00 10.59
N GLN A 78 -7.92 4.70 10.47
CA GLN A 78 -7.82 5.99 9.76
C GLN A 78 -7.90 5.86 8.22
N SER A 79 -8.81 5.02 7.72
CA SER A 79 -9.41 5.17 6.40
C SER A 79 -10.71 5.97 6.55
N ASP A 80 -10.55 7.29 6.71
CA ASP A 80 -11.57 8.32 6.88
C ASP A 80 -12.55 8.05 8.07
N ASP A 81 -12.47 8.88 9.12
CA ASP A 81 -13.31 8.83 10.34
C ASP A 81 -14.81 9.18 10.09
N SER A 82 -15.30 8.93 8.87
CA SER A 82 -16.66 9.10 8.40
C SER A 82 -17.23 7.81 7.81
N VAL A 83 -16.81 6.65 8.34
CA VAL A 83 -17.37 5.34 7.95
C VAL A 83 -17.93 4.60 9.16
N GLY A 84 -19.14 4.97 9.55
CA GLY A 84 -19.99 4.12 10.40
C GLY A 84 -20.39 2.83 9.69
N LYS A 85 -21.11 1.95 10.41
CA LYS A 85 -21.56 0.67 9.84
C LYS A 85 -22.46 0.83 8.60
N ASP A 86 -23.15 1.96 8.49
CA ASP A 86 -24.06 2.26 7.38
C ASP A 86 -23.29 2.82 6.15
N ASP A 87 -22.24 3.61 6.38
CA ASP A 87 -21.40 4.23 5.33
C ASP A 87 -20.54 3.21 4.55
N PHE A 88 -20.20 2.05 5.12
CA PHE A 88 -19.42 1.02 4.39
C PHE A 88 -20.27 0.36 3.30
N LEU A 89 -21.57 0.15 3.57
CA LEU A 89 -22.52 -0.27 2.54
C LEU A 89 -22.66 0.83 1.49
N GLU A 90 -22.72 2.10 1.90
CA GLU A 90 -22.72 3.23 0.96
C GLU A 90 -21.45 3.30 0.09
N TYR A 91 -20.24 3.04 0.63
CA TYR A 91 -19.01 2.96 -0.16
C TYR A 91 -19.03 1.82 -1.20
N LEU A 92 -19.67 0.69 -0.87
CA LEU A 92 -19.83 -0.43 -1.79
C LEU A 92 -20.95 -0.21 -2.84
N ASP A 93 -22.01 0.51 -2.47
CA ASP A 93 -23.18 0.77 -3.31
C ASP A 93 -23.17 2.17 -3.97
N TYR A 94 -22.08 2.93 -3.82
CA TYR A 94 -21.91 4.26 -4.40
C TYR A 94 -21.95 4.22 -5.94
N ASN A 95 -23.09 4.65 -6.49
CA ASN A 95 -23.27 4.84 -7.93
C ASN A 95 -22.91 6.28 -8.33
N ASP A 96 -21.85 6.42 -9.12
CA ASP A 96 -21.24 7.68 -9.56
C ASP A 96 -22.25 8.60 -10.30
N THR A 97 -22.87 9.53 -9.56
CA THR A 97 -23.73 10.62 -10.08
C THR A 97 -23.46 11.94 -9.36
N SER A 98 -23.55 13.05 -10.09
CA SER A 98 -22.69 14.24 -9.91
C SER A 98 -23.22 15.40 -9.05
N ASN A 99 -22.37 15.99 -8.18
CA ASN A 99 -22.14 17.45 -7.92
C ASN A 99 -21.16 17.66 -6.72
N SER A 100 -20.65 18.85 -6.34
CA SER A 100 -20.04 19.99 -7.08
C SER A 100 -19.40 21.04 -6.11
N SER A 101 -18.39 21.81 -6.55
CA SER A 101 -17.63 22.88 -5.83
C SER A 101 -16.78 22.40 -4.62
N VAL A 102 -15.58 22.94 -4.28
CA VAL A 102 -14.93 24.25 -4.51
C VAL A 102 -13.47 24.10 -5.05
N LEU A 103 -12.84 25.20 -5.49
CA LEU A 103 -11.56 25.31 -6.25
C LEU A 103 -10.28 25.50 -5.39
N SER A 104 -9.11 24.94 -5.79
CA SER A 104 -7.94 25.71 -6.30
C SER A 104 -6.59 24.94 -6.46
N SER A 105 -6.08 24.82 -7.70
CA SER A 105 -4.66 24.82 -8.17
C SER A 105 -3.59 23.81 -7.64
N PRO A 106 -2.53 23.50 -8.44
CA PRO A 106 -2.30 22.08 -8.75
C PRO A 106 -0.93 21.45 -8.37
N ILE A 107 -0.92 20.11 -8.43
CA ILE A 107 0.21 19.14 -8.36
C ILE A 107 0.66 18.72 -6.96
N SER A 108 0.50 19.53 -5.90
CA SER A 108 0.67 19.07 -4.50
C SER A 108 -0.66 18.77 -3.78
N GLY A 109 -1.73 19.52 -4.08
CA GLY A 109 -3.00 19.48 -3.34
C GLY A 109 -3.93 18.28 -3.56
N ILE A 110 -3.43 17.13 -4.03
CA ILE A 110 -4.24 15.89 -4.12
C ILE A 110 -4.10 15.03 -2.87
N PHE A 111 -3.06 15.20 -2.06
CA PHE A 111 -2.79 14.33 -0.90
C PHE A 111 -2.39 14.99 0.42
N ASP A 112 -2.36 16.32 0.54
CA ASP A 112 -2.34 16.97 1.87
C ASP A 112 -2.97 18.38 1.85
N MET A 113 -3.65 18.74 2.94
CA MET A 113 -4.07 20.09 3.27
C MET A 113 -3.85 20.37 4.76
N SER A 114 -2.81 21.14 5.06
CA SER A 114 -2.67 21.90 6.29
C SER A 114 -2.10 23.29 5.93
N SER A 115 -2.43 24.42 6.58
CA SER A 115 -3.22 24.63 7.81
C SER A 115 -3.79 26.07 7.87
N SER A 116 -4.54 26.37 8.94
CA SER A 116 -4.94 27.70 9.45
C SER A 116 -6.07 28.47 8.73
N GLY A 117 -7.29 28.33 9.27
CA GLY A 117 -8.48 29.14 8.95
C GLY A 117 -9.48 29.09 10.12
N VAL A 118 -10.00 30.24 10.54
CA VAL A 118 -10.74 30.44 11.80
C VAL A 118 -12.25 30.34 11.61
N PHE A 119 -12.89 29.38 12.33
CA PHE A 119 -14.33 29.28 12.68
C PHE A 119 -15.39 29.22 11.55
N HIS A 120 -16.18 28.13 11.54
CA HIS A 120 -17.54 28.14 12.14
C HIS A 120 -18.01 26.72 12.49
N ARG A 121 -18.84 26.58 13.52
CA ARG A 121 -19.34 25.29 14.05
C ARG A 121 -20.72 24.99 13.46
N ASP A 122 -20.99 23.74 13.07
CA ASP A 122 -22.34 23.25 12.76
C ASP A 122 -22.89 22.45 13.97
N PRO A 123 -24.11 22.71 14.50
CA PRO A 123 -24.47 22.33 15.87
C PRO A 123 -25.04 20.91 16.08
N VAL A 124 -25.00 20.02 15.08
CA VAL A 124 -25.77 18.74 15.12
C VAL A 124 -24.98 17.57 15.74
N LEU A 125 -23.65 17.64 15.83
CA LEU A 125 -22.76 16.51 16.15
C LEU A 125 -22.23 16.47 17.61
N GLN A 126 -23.05 16.87 18.59
CA GLN A 126 -22.67 16.80 20.02
C GLN A 126 -23.74 16.11 20.91
N GLY A 127 -24.43 15.10 20.36
CA GLY A 127 -25.59 14.47 21.02
C GLY A 127 -25.45 13.02 21.50
N LEU A 128 -24.52 12.20 20.98
CA LEU A 128 -24.61 10.72 21.09
C LEU A 128 -23.29 9.97 21.35
N TYR A 129 -22.28 10.60 21.96
CA TYR A 129 -20.98 9.96 22.29
C TYR A 129 -20.90 9.37 23.70
N GLU A 130 -21.95 8.69 24.19
CA GLU A 130 -21.98 8.07 25.54
C GLU A 130 -22.48 6.61 25.59
N THR A 131 -22.32 5.79 24.54
CA THR A 131 -22.54 4.33 24.69
C THR A 131 -21.74 3.44 23.71
N ALA A 132 -20.46 3.16 24.02
CA ALA A 132 -19.68 2.12 23.31
C ALA A 132 -18.59 1.42 24.15
N ASN A 133 -18.73 1.36 25.48
CA ASN A 133 -17.92 0.47 26.32
C ASN A 133 -18.65 -0.88 26.50
N TYR A 134 -18.35 -1.87 25.66
CA TYR A 134 -18.79 -3.26 25.88
C TYR A 134 -17.61 -4.23 25.91
N SER A 135 -17.05 -4.38 27.12
CA SER A 135 -16.25 -5.54 27.50
C SER A 135 -17.16 -6.78 27.53
N VAL A 136 -16.79 -7.82 26.78
CA VAL A 136 -17.48 -9.12 26.85
C VAL A 136 -17.07 -9.82 28.15
N LYS A 137 -17.92 -9.69 29.18
CA LYS A 137 -17.86 -10.57 30.35
C LYS A 137 -18.60 -11.88 30.05
N ALA A 138 -17.89 -13.00 30.18
CA ALA A 138 -18.51 -14.31 30.22
C ALA A 138 -19.47 -14.42 31.43
N GLY A 139 -20.70 -14.89 31.20
CA GLY A 139 -21.70 -15.06 32.25
C GLY A 139 -22.88 -15.89 31.76
N ALA A 140 -23.04 -17.09 32.32
CA ALA A 140 -24.15 -17.98 31.98
C ALA A 140 -25.46 -17.53 32.64
N SER A 141 -26.57 -17.55 31.91
CA SER A 141 -27.93 -17.68 32.47
C SER A 141 -28.94 -18.10 31.39
N GLN A 142 -30.14 -18.50 31.83
CA GLN A 142 -31.05 -19.39 31.10
C GLN A 142 -32.02 -18.66 30.16
N GLY A 143 -32.52 -19.40 29.17
CA GLY A 143 -33.18 -18.83 28.00
C GLY A 143 -34.60 -18.29 28.18
N GLN A 144 -35.05 -17.61 27.13
CA GLN A 144 -36.41 -17.71 26.60
C GLN A 144 -36.42 -17.40 25.10
N SER A 145 -37.40 -17.96 24.40
CA SER A 145 -37.48 -17.99 22.94
C SER A 145 -38.12 -16.74 22.33
N GLN A 146 -37.46 -16.12 21.36
CA GLN A 146 -38.09 -15.29 20.33
C GLN A 146 -37.49 -15.61 18.94
N SER A 147 -38.29 -15.39 17.90
CA SER A 147 -38.08 -15.81 16.50
C SER A 147 -36.96 -15.06 15.77
N PRO A 148 -36.35 -15.64 14.72
CA PRO A 148 -35.23 -15.02 14.02
C PRO A 148 -35.66 -13.77 13.24
N GLY A 149 -35.02 -12.63 13.56
CA GLY A 149 -34.87 -11.53 12.62
C GLY A 149 -33.81 -11.87 11.57
N GLU A 150 -33.92 -11.28 10.38
CA GLU A 150 -33.30 -11.78 9.15
C GLU A 150 -31.80 -11.43 9.01
N ASP A 151 -31.13 -12.16 8.11
CA ASP A 151 -29.66 -12.34 7.97
C ASP A 151 -28.83 -11.10 7.54
N GLU A 152 -29.40 -9.90 7.50
CA GLU A 152 -28.72 -8.72 6.93
C GLU A 152 -27.49 -8.27 7.73
N SER A 153 -27.53 -8.41 9.06
CA SER A 153 -26.41 -7.99 9.94
C SER A 153 -25.16 -8.87 9.81
N THR A 154 -25.36 -10.13 9.42
CA THR A 154 -24.32 -11.15 9.24
C THR A 154 -23.58 -10.93 7.93
N ASP A 155 -24.28 -10.64 6.84
CA ASP A 155 -23.65 -10.48 5.52
C ASP A 155 -22.92 -9.14 5.35
N ALA A 156 -23.43 -8.05 5.92
CA ALA A 156 -22.68 -6.79 5.98
C ALA A 156 -21.31 -6.94 6.70
N SER A 157 -21.25 -7.82 7.71
CA SER A 157 -20.00 -8.13 8.41
C SER A 157 -18.98 -8.87 7.52
N LEU A 158 -19.43 -9.78 6.66
CA LEU A 158 -18.55 -10.55 5.77
C LEU A 158 -17.83 -9.65 4.77
N TRP A 159 -18.55 -8.73 4.12
CA TRP A 159 -17.93 -7.79 3.16
C TRP A 159 -16.87 -6.90 3.83
N SER A 160 -17.11 -6.44 5.05
CA SER A 160 -16.13 -5.67 5.84
C SER A 160 -14.91 -6.50 6.21
N ILE A 161 -15.10 -7.76 6.67
CA ILE A 161 -14.00 -8.69 6.97
C ILE A 161 -13.12 -8.89 5.73
N TYR A 162 -13.70 -9.17 4.57
CA TYR A 162 -12.92 -9.44 3.36
C TYR A 162 -12.25 -8.18 2.82
N TYR A 163 -12.88 -7.01 2.87
CA TYR A 163 -12.23 -5.74 2.54
C TYR A 163 -10.95 -5.54 3.36
N ASN A 164 -11.02 -5.73 4.68
CA ASN A 164 -9.90 -5.58 5.60
C ASN A 164 -8.82 -6.67 5.46
N ARG A 165 -9.18 -7.88 4.99
CA ARG A 165 -8.22 -8.94 4.65
C ARG A 165 -7.38 -8.63 3.41
N PHE A 166 -7.74 -7.66 2.56
CA PHE A 166 -6.91 -7.20 1.46
C PHE A 166 -6.15 -5.91 1.85
N PHE A 167 -4.84 -6.01 2.04
CA PHE A 167 -4.00 -4.89 2.49
C PHE A 167 -4.11 -3.68 1.54
N LEU A 168 -4.54 -2.54 2.07
CA LEU A 168 -4.71 -1.27 1.35
C LEU A 168 -5.62 -1.37 0.09
N LEU A 169 -6.68 -2.18 0.15
CA LEU A 169 -7.55 -2.44 -1.01
C LEU A 169 -8.12 -1.16 -1.66
N GLY A 170 -8.63 -0.21 -0.87
CA GLY A 170 -9.14 1.07 -1.39
C GLY A 170 -8.09 1.86 -2.19
N GLU A 171 -6.84 1.85 -1.74
CA GLU A 171 -5.73 2.54 -2.44
C GLU A 171 -5.27 1.78 -3.69
N HIS A 172 -5.34 0.45 -3.66
CA HIS A 172 -5.17 -0.38 -4.85
C HIS A 172 -6.24 -0.10 -5.91
N TYR A 173 -7.51 0.05 -5.51
CA TYR A 173 -8.61 0.40 -6.38
C TYR A 173 -8.45 1.81 -6.97
N LYS A 174 -8.21 2.83 -6.14
CA LYS A 174 -7.97 4.23 -6.58
C LYS A 174 -6.85 4.31 -7.62
N ARG A 175 -5.72 3.64 -7.37
CA ARG A 175 -4.59 3.62 -8.30
C ARG A 175 -4.88 2.86 -9.60
N LEU A 176 -5.64 1.77 -9.52
CA LEU A 176 -6.07 1.02 -10.71
C LEU A 176 -6.99 1.89 -11.59
N LYS A 177 -7.98 2.57 -10.99
CA LYS A 177 -8.88 3.51 -11.69
C LYS A 177 -8.09 4.65 -12.36
N LEU A 178 -7.16 5.28 -11.63
CA LEU A 178 -6.30 6.34 -12.18
C LEU A 178 -5.48 5.88 -13.40
N ALA A 179 -4.96 4.65 -13.39
CA ALA A 179 -4.25 4.09 -14.54
C ALA A 179 -5.20 3.83 -15.73
N LEU A 180 -6.39 3.28 -15.49
CA LEU A 180 -7.41 3.05 -16.52
C LEU A 180 -7.84 4.37 -17.17
N ASP A 181 -8.07 5.42 -16.38
CA ASP A 181 -8.46 6.77 -16.84
C ASP A 181 -7.33 7.47 -17.62
N PHE A 182 -6.07 7.24 -17.23
CA PHE A 182 -4.89 7.75 -17.94
C PHE A 182 -4.75 7.10 -19.33
N PHE A 183 -4.79 5.76 -19.39
CA PHE A 183 -4.65 5.00 -20.63
C PHE A 183 -5.94 4.92 -21.47
N GLN A 184 -7.07 5.42 -20.94
CA GLN A 184 -8.39 5.43 -21.57
C GLN A 184 -8.92 4.01 -21.88
N TRP A 185 -8.72 3.08 -20.95
CA TRP A 185 -9.09 1.67 -21.13
C TRP A 185 -10.50 1.39 -20.61
N PRO A 186 -11.36 0.70 -21.41
CA PRO A 186 -12.78 0.55 -21.09
C PRO A 186 -13.02 -0.55 -20.05
N LEU A 187 -12.94 -0.20 -18.76
CA LEU A 187 -13.33 -1.09 -17.67
C LEU A 187 -14.17 -0.34 -16.62
N ALA A 188 -15.47 -0.60 -16.59
CA ALA A 188 -16.35 -0.15 -15.52
C ALA A 188 -16.15 -1.04 -14.28
N LEU A 189 -15.41 -0.52 -13.29
CA LEU A 189 -15.08 -1.24 -12.05
C LEU A 189 -15.60 -0.44 -10.85
N THR A 190 -16.50 -1.02 -10.06
CA THR A 190 -16.90 -0.47 -8.74
C THR A 190 -16.10 -1.16 -7.63
N PRO A 191 -16.02 -0.57 -6.41
CA PRO A 191 -15.33 -1.21 -5.29
C PRO A 191 -15.89 -2.60 -4.95
N LYS A 192 -17.21 -2.75 -4.95
CA LYS A 192 -17.93 -4.01 -4.72
C LYS A 192 -17.57 -5.06 -5.76
N VAL A 193 -17.67 -4.74 -7.07
CA VAL A 193 -17.28 -5.66 -8.16
C VAL A 193 -15.80 -6.05 -8.04
N PHE A 194 -14.92 -5.13 -7.67
CA PHE A 194 -13.49 -5.44 -7.51
C PHE A 194 -13.23 -6.42 -6.37
N LEU A 195 -13.84 -6.19 -5.20
CA LEU A 195 -13.76 -7.09 -4.05
C LEU A 195 -14.35 -8.48 -4.36
N THR A 196 -15.52 -8.53 -5.00
CA THR A 196 -16.16 -9.77 -5.47
C THR A 196 -15.22 -10.59 -6.36
N GLN A 197 -14.57 -9.95 -7.34
CA GLN A 197 -13.64 -10.63 -8.25
C GLN A 197 -12.36 -11.11 -7.54
N LEU A 198 -11.83 -10.35 -6.59
CA LEU A 198 -10.69 -10.77 -5.77
C LEU A 198 -11.03 -12.01 -4.93
N VAL A 199 -12.17 -12.01 -4.24
CA VAL A 199 -12.62 -13.15 -3.42
C VAL A 199 -12.96 -14.36 -4.29
N HIS A 200 -13.62 -14.19 -5.44
CA HIS A 200 -13.82 -15.29 -6.40
C HIS A 200 -12.51 -15.93 -6.85
N SER A 201 -11.41 -15.18 -6.88
CA SER A 201 -10.10 -15.65 -7.33
C SER A 201 -9.27 -16.34 -6.23
N LEU A 202 -9.71 -16.34 -4.97
CA LEU A 202 -9.07 -17.12 -3.90
C LEU A 202 -9.31 -18.63 -4.09
N PRO A 203 -8.35 -19.52 -3.83
CA PRO A 203 -8.57 -20.96 -3.97
C PRO A 203 -9.60 -21.51 -2.97
N VAL A 204 -10.67 -22.13 -3.48
CA VAL A 204 -11.60 -22.96 -2.70
C VAL A 204 -12.13 -24.08 -3.60
N GLN A 205 -12.49 -25.23 -3.03
CA GLN A 205 -13.08 -26.33 -3.80
C GLN A 205 -14.60 -26.14 -3.98
N GLY A 206 -15.09 -26.49 -5.17
CA GLY A 206 -16.52 -26.43 -5.51
C GLY A 206 -16.95 -25.11 -6.16
N SER A 207 -18.08 -25.17 -6.88
CA SER A 207 -18.78 -23.99 -7.37
C SER A 207 -19.75 -23.53 -6.29
N MET A 208 -19.55 -22.32 -5.76
CA MET A 208 -20.29 -21.78 -4.61
C MET A 208 -20.75 -20.35 -4.91
N SER A 209 -21.74 -19.85 -4.17
CA SER A 209 -22.07 -18.43 -4.12
C SER A 209 -20.87 -17.62 -3.58
N ILE A 210 -20.90 -16.30 -3.73
CA ILE A 210 -19.81 -15.46 -3.21
C ILE A 210 -19.85 -15.45 -1.67
N GLU A 211 -21.03 -15.41 -1.07
CA GLU A 211 -21.26 -15.45 0.38
C GLU A 211 -20.82 -16.77 1.00
N ASP A 212 -21.18 -17.92 0.41
CA ASP A 212 -20.77 -19.23 0.92
C ASP A 212 -19.27 -19.46 0.75
N LYS A 213 -18.67 -18.91 -0.32
CA LYS A 213 -17.22 -18.88 -0.49
C LYS A 213 -16.54 -18.02 0.58
N MET A 214 -17.09 -16.85 0.90
CA MET A 214 -16.60 -16.00 1.99
C MET A 214 -16.69 -16.71 3.34
N ARG A 215 -17.80 -17.40 3.63
CA ARG A 215 -17.97 -18.21 4.85
C ARG A 215 -16.96 -19.36 4.92
N ALA A 216 -16.77 -20.12 3.83
CA ALA A 216 -15.80 -21.21 3.77
C ALA A 216 -14.34 -20.75 3.98
N LEU A 217 -13.98 -19.58 3.46
CA LEU A 217 -12.64 -18.98 3.56
C LEU A 217 -12.37 -18.29 4.92
N LEU A 218 -13.36 -18.18 5.83
CA LEU A 218 -13.14 -17.56 7.16
C LEU A 218 -12.06 -18.27 7.97
N ASN A 219 -12.06 -19.61 7.93
CA ASN A 219 -11.17 -20.48 8.69
C ASN A 219 -9.88 -20.89 7.94
N VAL A 220 -9.68 -20.39 6.72
CA VAL A 220 -8.48 -20.69 5.92
C VAL A 220 -7.39 -19.68 6.29
N ASN A 221 -6.31 -20.15 6.92
CA ASN A 221 -5.15 -19.32 7.29
C ASN A 221 -4.01 -19.43 6.26
N VAL A 222 -4.29 -19.03 5.01
CA VAL A 222 -3.29 -18.94 3.93
C VAL A 222 -3.33 -17.53 3.33
N SER A 223 -2.18 -16.88 3.29
CA SER A 223 -1.99 -15.55 2.71
C SER A 223 -1.67 -15.66 1.21
N TYR A 224 -2.19 -14.73 0.40
CA TYR A 224 -2.01 -14.74 -1.05
C TYR A 224 -1.52 -13.40 -1.59
N LYS A 225 -0.62 -13.45 -2.57
CA LYS A 225 -0.32 -12.35 -3.49
C LYS A 225 -1.32 -12.42 -4.64
N MET A 226 -2.32 -11.54 -4.60
CA MET A 226 -3.30 -11.37 -5.66
C MET A 226 -2.70 -10.50 -6.75
N ARG A 227 -2.57 -11.04 -7.97
CA ARG A 227 -2.06 -10.32 -9.14
C ARG A 227 -3.22 -10.02 -10.09
N VAL A 228 -3.66 -8.77 -10.09
CA VAL A 228 -4.70 -8.25 -11.00
C VAL A 228 -4.02 -7.74 -12.26
N LEU A 229 -4.50 -8.17 -13.42
CA LEU A 229 -4.03 -7.81 -14.75
C LEU A 229 -5.22 -7.32 -15.57
N VAL A 230 -5.20 -6.09 -16.06
CA VAL A 230 -6.21 -5.57 -17.00
C VAL A 230 -5.59 -5.39 -18.38
N SER A 231 -6.23 -5.84 -19.46
CA SER A 231 -5.80 -5.59 -20.84
C SER A 231 -6.37 -4.28 -21.41
N LYS A 232 -5.81 -3.81 -22.52
CA LYS A 232 -6.30 -2.65 -23.28
C LYS A 232 -7.76 -2.73 -23.70
N ASP A 233 -8.30 -3.94 -23.82
CA ASP A 233 -9.66 -4.22 -24.26
C ASP A 233 -10.64 -4.33 -23.07
N GLY A 234 -10.20 -3.98 -21.86
CA GLY A 234 -11.00 -4.00 -20.63
C GLY A 234 -11.03 -5.35 -19.89
N ASN A 235 -10.39 -6.40 -20.43
CA ASN A 235 -10.42 -7.72 -19.82
C ASN A 235 -9.58 -7.79 -18.54
N MET A 236 -10.21 -8.10 -17.40
CA MET A 236 -9.55 -8.30 -16.12
C MET A 236 -9.30 -9.79 -15.84
N LYS A 237 -8.06 -10.14 -15.49
CA LYS A 237 -7.63 -11.44 -14.98
C LYS A 237 -7.05 -11.26 -13.59
N ILE A 238 -7.34 -12.17 -12.66
CA ILE A 238 -6.76 -12.18 -11.32
C ILE A 238 -6.12 -13.55 -11.07
N GLU A 239 -4.91 -13.55 -10.49
CA GLU A 239 -4.17 -14.76 -10.12
C GLU A 239 -3.88 -14.72 -8.61
N ALA A 240 -4.20 -15.79 -7.87
CA ALA A 240 -3.80 -15.94 -6.47
C ALA A 240 -2.54 -16.79 -6.37
N HIS A 241 -1.47 -16.24 -5.82
CA HIS A 241 -0.20 -16.93 -5.60
C HIS A 241 0.05 -17.03 -4.09
N GLU A 242 0.28 -18.23 -3.54
CA GLU A 242 0.53 -18.40 -2.10
C GLU A 242 1.77 -17.62 -1.64
N LEU A 243 1.64 -16.97 -0.48
CA LEU A 243 2.76 -16.32 0.20
C LEU A 243 3.36 -17.26 1.25
N PRO A 244 4.69 -17.20 1.49
CA PRO A 244 5.29 -17.86 2.63
C PRO A 244 4.59 -17.43 3.92
N ARG A 245 4.27 -18.39 4.79
CA ARG A 245 3.70 -18.12 6.11
C ARG A 245 4.68 -17.26 6.92
N PHE A 246 4.20 -16.14 7.46
CA PHE A 246 4.96 -15.35 8.42
C PHE A 246 5.15 -16.17 9.72
N PRO A 247 6.37 -16.32 10.24
CA PRO A 247 6.63 -17.11 11.44
C PRO A 247 6.07 -16.42 12.68
N GLY A 248 5.81 -17.21 13.73
CA GLY A 248 5.21 -16.74 14.98
C GLY A 248 3.69 -16.92 15.04
N TYR A 249 3.16 -16.75 16.24
CA TYR A 249 1.73 -16.58 16.50
C TYR A 249 1.57 -15.21 17.17
N PHE A 250 0.59 -14.45 16.70
CA PHE A 250 0.30 -13.11 17.20
C PHE A 250 -1.18 -13.11 17.59
N PRO A 251 -1.53 -12.86 18.86
CA PRO A 251 -2.93 -12.82 19.30
C PRO A 251 -3.62 -11.53 18.87
N ASP A 252 -2.85 -10.50 18.49
CA ASP A 252 -3.32 -9.19 18.10
C ASP A 252 -3.00 -8.85 16.63
N THR A 253 -3.96 -8.17 15.98
CA THR A 253 -3.88 -7.76 14.56
C THR A 253 -2.82 -6.68 14.38
N HIS A 254 -2.69 -5.78 15.35
CA HIS A 254 -1.80 -4.64 15.24
C HIS A 254 -0.33 -5.06 15.41
N GLU A 255 -0.02 -5.88 16.42
CA GLU A 255 1.31 -6.49 16.56
C GLU A 255 1.69 -7.32 15.32
N TYR A 256 0.77 -8.17 14.83
CA TYR A 256 0.97 -8.93 13.59
C TYR A 256 1.38 -8.02 12.43
N ILE A 257 0.68 -6.90 12.24
CA ILE A 257 0.97 -5.96 11.15
C ILE A 257 2.29 -5.23 11.36
N VAL A 258 2.62 -4.81 12.58
CA VAL A 258 3.91 -4.16 12.87
C VAL A 258 5.07 -5.11 12.55
N ARG A 259 5.05 -6.34 13.08
CA ARG A 259 6.10 -7.34 12.87
C ARG A 259 6.22 -7.82 11.41
N ASN A 260 5.10 -8.00 10.72
CA ASN A 260 5.05 -8.58 9.37
C ASN A 260 5.17 -7.55 8.23
N LEU A 261 4.65 -6.33 8.43
CA LEU A 261 4.54 -5.31 7.38
C LEU A 261 5.27 -3.99 7.70
N LEU A 262 5.75 -3.77 8.91
CA LEU A 262 6.52 -2.57 9.29
C LEU A 262 7.92 -2.89 9.84
N SER A 263 8.37 -4.16 9.73
CA SER A 263 9.66 -4.63 10.28
C SER A 263 10.88 -3.83 9.84
N GLY A 264 10.83 -3.11 8.71
CA GLY A 264 11.88 -2.17 8.32
C GLY A 264 12.17 -1.07 9.34
N PHE A 265 11.17 -0.66 10.12
CA PHE A 265 11.29 0.34 11.20
C PHE A 265 11.65 -0.27 12.57
N LEU A 266 11.86 -1.59 12.64
CA LEU A 266 12.28 -2.28 13.87
C LEU A 266 13.77 -2.60 13.82
N ASP A 267 14.38 -2.73 14.98
CA ASP A 267 15.76 -3.19 15.10
C ASP A 267 15.87 -4.72 15.21
N GLY A 268 17.02 -5.26 14.80
CA GLY A 268 17.26 -6.70 14.72
C GLY A 268 16.63 -7.43 13.51
N GLU A 269 15.73 -6.79 12.76
CA GLU A 269 15.01 -7.43 11.64
C GLU A 269 15.87 -7.69 10.39
N PRO A 270 15.54 -8.70 9.55
CA PRO A 270 16.32 -9.08 8.37
C PRO A 270 16.48 -7.96 7.34
N THR A 271 17.71 -7.50 7.20
CA THR A 271 18.11 -6.45 6.25
C THR A 271 18.38 -7.00 4.85
N TRP A 272 18.04 -6.25 3.80
CA TRP A 272 18.29 -6.59 2.40
C TRP A 272 19.59 -5.95 1.89
N ASP A 273 20.26 -6.61 0.97
CA ASP A 273 21.36 -6.00 0.20
C ASP A 273 20.78 -5.09 -0.89
N VAL A 274 21.19 -3.83 -0.90
CA VAL A 274 20.70 -2.86 -1.88
C VAL A 274 21.81 -2.41 -2.81
N TYR A 275 21.49 -2.38 -4.09
CA TYR A 275 22.41 -1.94 -5.13
C TYR A 275 21.90 -0.64 -5.76
N ILE A 276 22.80 0.25 -6.15
CA ILE A 276 22.48 1.39 -7.02
C ILE A 276 22.78 0.96 -8.46
N ASN A 277 21.82 1.13 -9.37
CA ASN A 277 22.02 0.84 -10.80
C ASN A 277 23.15 1.69 -11.38
N THR A 278 23.85 1.18 -12.39
CA THR A 278 24.95 1.91 -13.05
C THR A 278 24.48 2.85 -14.16
N GLU A 279 23.21 2.78 -14.55
CA GLU A 279 22.62 3.59 -15.62
C GLU A 279 21.31 4.26 -15.12
N PRO A 280 20.98 5.47 -15.59
CA PRO A 280 19.68 6.08 -15.34
C PRO A 280 18.58 5.34 -16.12
N ILE A 281 17.34 5.46 -15.67
CA ILE A 281 16.15 5.05 -16.42
C ILE A 281 15.37 6.26 -16.94
N ASN A 282 14.82 6.14 -18.15
CA ASN A 282 13.92 7.15 -18.69
C ASN A 282 12.57 7.08 -17.97
N VAL A 283 12.15 8.21 -17.39
CA VAL A 283 10.81 8.37 -16.81
C VAL A 283 9.76 8.17 -17.89
N SER A 284 8.71 7.41 -17.58
CA SER A 284 7.59 7.19 -18.50
C SER A 284 6.33 6.79 -17.73
N PRO A 285 5.15 6.74 -18.38
CA PRO A 285 3.97 6.16 -17.74
C PRO A 285 4.15 4.71 -17.25
N PHE A 286 5.16 3.97 -17.72
CA PHE A 286 5.46 2.62 -17.23
C PHE A 286 6.30 2.58 -15.95
N THR A 287 6.89 3.71 -15.55
CA THR A 287 7.48 3.88 -14.20
C THR A 287 6.42 4.45 -13.25
N THR A 288 5.68 5.48 -13.67
CA THR A 288 4.61 6.10 -12.85
C THR A 288 3.42 5.19 -12.59
N PHE A 289 3.01 4.34 -13.54
CA PHE A 289 1.94 3.36 -13.37
C PHE A 289 2.48 1.93 -13.38
N LYS A 290 1.94 1.10 -12.48
CA LYS A 290 2.33 -0.30 -12.40
C LYS A 290 1.72 -1.08 -13.58
N THR A 291 2.58 -1.55 -14.48
CA THR A 291 2.20 -2.32 -15.67
C THR A 291 3.03 -3.60 -15.81
N THR A 292 2.76 -4.41 -16.83
CA THR A 292 3.64 -5.51 -17.27
C THR A 292 4.81 -5.06 -18.14
N LYS A 293 4.81 -3.82 -18.66
CA LYS A 293 5.91 -3.24 -19.44
C LYS A 293 7.05 -2.83 -18.50
N ARG A 294 8.00 -3.73 -18.29
CA ARG A 294 8.98 -3.67 -17.18
C ARG A 294 10.43 -3.87 -17.62
N GLU A 295 10.72 -3.75 -18.90
CA GLU A 295 12.05 -4.01 -19.48
C GLU A 295 13.15 -3.16 -18.81
N HIS A 296 12.86 -1.92 -18.45
CA HIS A 296 13.77 -1.04 -17.71
C HIS A 296 14.10 -1.56 -16.31
N TYR A 297 13.10 -2.02 -15.54
CA TYR A 297 13.34 -2.66 -14.24
C TYR A 297 14.00 -4.03 -14.38
N ASN A 298 13.69 -4.80 -15.44
CA ASN A 298 14.31 -6.09 -15.69
C ASN A 298 15.80 -5.91 -16.00
N LYS A 299 16.18 -4.96 -16.86
CA LYS A 299 17.59 -4.60 -17.12
C LYS A 299 18.30 -4.17 -15.84
N ALA A 300 17.67 -3.35 -15.00
CA ALA A 300 18.25 -3.00 -13.69
C ALA A 300 18.48 -4.25 -12.82
N ARG A 301 17.55 -5.20 -12.78
CA ARG A 301 17.77 -6.47 -12.04
C ARG A 301 18.86 -7.35 -12.67
N GLU A 302 19.01 -7.35 -13.98
CA GLU A 302 20.14 -8.03 -14.66
C GLU A 302 21.48 -7.37 -14.31
N ASN A 303 21.52 -6.04 -14.16
CA ASN A 303 22.69 -5.32 -13.65
C ASN A 303 22.95 -5.66 -12.17
N MET A 304 21.91 -5.79 -11.34
CA MET A 304 22.03 -6.20 -9.93
C MET A 304 22.73 -7.56 -9.79
N GLU A 305 22.34 -8.55 -10.59
CA GLU A 305 22.97 -9.88 -10.60
C GLU A 305 24.40 -9.88 -11.18
N GLN A 306 24.83 -8.78 -11.79
CA GLN A 306 26.23 -8.54 -12.14
C GLN A 306 27.00 -7.95 -10.95
N LEU A 307 26.52 -6.83 -10.40
CA LEU A 307 27.10 -6.15 -9.23
C LEU A 307 27.25 -7.09 -8.02
N LYS A 308 26.28 -7.97 -7.79
CA LYS A 308 26.31 -8.95 -6.70
C LYS A 308 27.56 -9.83 -6.72
N ARG A 309 28.08 -10.21 -7.90
CA ARG A 309 29.22 -11.15 -8.00
C ARG A 309 30.50 -10.62 -7.37
N ASP A 310 30.65 -9.30 -7.29
CA ASP A 310 31.84 -8.64 -6.75
C ASP A 310 31.72 -8.37 -5.23
N ILE A 311 30.56 -8.68 -4.63
CA ILE A 311 30.28 -8.50 -3.20
C ILE A 311 30.42 -9.84 -2.44
N PRO A 312 31.35 -9.94 -1.46
CA PRO A 312 31.38 -11.05 -0.52
C PRO A 312 30.26 -10.91 0.53
N ASP A 313 29.85 -12.04 1.12
CA ASP A 313 28.81 -12.10 2.15
C ASP A 313 27.48 -11.45 1.71
N GLN A 314 26.90 -12.03 0.66
CA GLN A 314 25.60 -11.60 0.11
C GLN A 314 24.44 -12.07 0.98
N ARG A 315 23.55 -11.15 1.30
CA ARG A 315 22.29 -11.47 1.99
C ARG A 315 21.32 -12.16 1.02
N PRO A 316 20.42 -13.05 1.51
CA PRO A 316 19.56 -13.87 0.66
C PRO A 316 18.48 -13.09 -0.12
N LYS A 317 18.28 -11.80 0.21
CA LYS A 317 17.36 -10.90 -0.48
C LYS A 317 18.10 -9.64 -0.92
N SER A 318 17.82 -9.22 -2.15
CA SER A 318 18.42 -8.01 -2.73
C SER A 318 17.42 -7.21 -3.55
N GLU A 319 17.63 -5.91 -3.60
CA GLU A 319 16.90 -4.96 -4.43
C GLU A 319 17.89 -4.02 -5.13
N ILE A 320 17.48 -3.44 -6.25
CA ILE A 320 18.26 -2.41 -6.95
C ILE A 320 17.45 -1.12 -7.07
N LEU A 321 18.07 -0.01 -6.65
CA LEU A 321 17.59 1.35 -6.80
C LEU A 321 17.86 1.86 -8.21
N VAL A 322 16.87 2.59 -8.74
CA VAL A 322 16.91 3.25 -10.04
C VAL A 322 16.68 4.75 -9.87
N TYR A 323 17.26 5.53 -10.77
CA TYR A 323 17.26 6.99 -10.77
C TYR A 323 17.03 7.52 -12.19
N ASN A 324 16.59 8.76 -12.32
CA ASN A 324 16.31 9.37 -13.62
C ASN A 324 17.53 10.10 -14.23
N ASN A 325 17.39 10.61 -15.45
CA ASN A 325 18.45 11.37 -16.15
C ASN A 325 18.87 12.68 -15.45
N LEU A 326 18.20 13.11 -14.37
CA LEU A 326 18.56 14.25 -13.55
C LEU A 326 19.25 13.82 -12.23
N TYR A 327 19.70 12.57 -12.13
CA TYR A 327 20.28 11.94 -10.93
C TYR A 327 19.33 11.87 -9.73
N GLN A 328 18.03 12.09 -9.92
CA GLN A 328 17.09 11.96 -8.82
C GLN A 328 16.79 10.47 -8.59
N LEU A 329 16.98 9.99 -7.37
CA LEU A 329 16.49 8.68 -6.93
C LEU A 329 14.99 8.58 -7.23
N MET A 330 14.55 7.43 -7.75
CA MET A 330 13.13 7.18 -8.02
C MET A 330 12.58 6.16 -7.03
N GLU A 331 13.08 4.92 -7.09
CA GLU A 331 12.52 3.76 -6.41
C GLU A 331 13.43 2.53 -6.56
N GLY A 332 13.02 1.39 -6.03
CA GLY A 332 13.61 0.07 -6.32
C GLY A 332 12.88 -0.67 -7.44
N SER A 333 13.45 -1.76 -7.96
CA SER A 333 12.86 -2.50 -9.09
C SER A 333 11.46 -3.08 -8.83
N ILE A 334 11.12 -3.39 -7.57
CA ILE A 334 9.81 -3.89 -7.13
C ILE A 334 9.27 -3.18 -5.87
N THR A 335 9.89 -2.08 -5.46
CA THR A 335 9.64 -1.37 -4.19
C THR A 335 9.72 0.14 -4.38
N ASN A 336 8.99 0.91 -3.58
CA ASN A 336 9.36 2.30 -3.34
C ASN A 336 10.42 2.34 -2.20
N VAL A 337 11.10 3.48 -2.07
CA VAL A 337 12.24 3.65 -1.16
C VAL A 337 12.08 4.89 -0.28
N ALA A 338 12.63 4.84 0.92
CA ALA A 338 12.94 6.01 1.73
C ALA A 338 14.34 5.90 2.32
N VAL A 339 15.10 7.00 2.29
CA VAL A 339 16.46 7.10 2.82
C VAL A 339 16.40 7.52 4.28
N LYS A 340 17.17 6.86 5.14
CA LYS A 340 17.30 7.20 6.56
C LYS A 340 18.29 8.35 6.72
N SER A 341 17.93 9.37 7.50
CA SER A 341 18.79 10.53 7.78
C SER A 341 18.65 10.96 9.26
N GLN A 342 19.72 11.48 9.85
CA GLN A 342 19.66 12.06 11.20
C GLN A 342 19.15 13.51 11.15
N VAL A 343 18.37 13.91 12.16
CA VAL A 343 17.79 15.25 12.28
C VAL A 343 18.58 16.08 13.29
N GLY A 344 19.41 17.00 12.78
CA GLY A 344 20.25 17.87 13.60
C GLY A 344 21.53 17.19 14.09
N THR A 345 22.39 17.95 14.77
CA THR A 345 23.71 17.49 15.25
C THR A 345 23.68 16.79 16.60
N ASP A 346 22.63 17.04 17.40
CA ASP A 346 22.58 16.68 18.83
C ASP A 346 21.29 15.91 19.20
N SER A 347 20.67 15.19 18.25
CA SER A 347 19.48 14.38 18.52
C SER A 347 19.52 13.02 17.83
N ASP A 348 19.03 12.00 18.53
CA ASP A 348 18.83 10.65 17.99
C ASP A 348 17.60 10.56 17.06
N ALA A 349 16.94 11.69 16.74
CA ALA A 349 15.76 11.70 15.90
C ALA A 349 16.13 11.38 14.44
N VAL A 350 15.48 10.34 13.90
CA VAL A 350 15.62 9.90 12.52
C VAL A 350 14.53 10.51 11.64
N ARG A 351 14.84 10.78 10.37
CA ARG A 351 13.85 11.09 9.32
C ARG A 351 14.01 10.12 8.16
N TYR A 352 12.88 9.61 7.68
CA TYR A 352 12.78 8.79 6.48
C TYR A 352 12.23 9.62 5.31
N THR A 353 13.07 9.83 4.30
CA THR A 353 12.75 10.71 3.16
C THR A 353 12.53 9.88 1.90
N THR A 354 11.37 9.99 1.24
CA THR A 354 11.04 9.29 -0.01
C THR A 354 11.06 10.26 -1.21
N PRO A 355 11.52 9.85 -2.41
CA PRO A 355 11.55 10.75 -3.56
C PRO A 355 10.17 11.23 -3.99
N TYR A 356 10.01 12.51 -4.34
CA TYR A 356 8.79 13.05 -4.97
C TYR A 356 8.32 12.21 -6.17
N LEU A 357 7.00 12.12 -6.39
CA LEU A 357 6.45 11.51 -7.62
C LEU A 357 6.94 12.21 -8.91
N ALA A 358 7.36 13.48 -8.82
CA ALA A 358 7.97 14.22 -9.93
C ALA A 358 9.31 13.64 -10.42
N SER A 359 9.99 12.81 -9.61
CA SER A 359 11.16 12.01 -10.05
C SER A 359 10.80 11.00 -11.14
N GLY A 360 9.51 10.62 -11.25
CA GLY A 360 8.99 9.63 -12.18
C GLY A 360 8.69 8.25 -11.57
N CYS A 361 8.89 8.07 -10.26
CA CYS A 361 8.66 6.81 -9.57
C CYS A 361 7.18 6.37 -9.53
N LEU A 362 6.94 5.09 -9.23
CA LEU A 362 5.60 4.55 -9.05
C LEU A 362 4.87 5.25 -7.88
N CYS A 363 3.60 5.60 -8.11
CA CYS A 363 2.66 5.95 -7.03
C CYS A 363 2.35 4.70 -6.16
N GLY A 364 3.23 4.40 -5.20
CA GLY A 364 3.09 3.27 -4.29
C GLY A 364 1.89 3.39 -3.33
N VAL A 365 1.11 2.34 -3.15
CA VAL A 365 0.05 2.32 -2.12
C VAL A 365 0.63 2.35 -0.71
N THR A 366 1.68 1.58 -0.43
CA THR A 366 2.39 1.61 0.85
C THR A 366 3.13 2.93 1.05
N ARG A 367 3.71 3.49 -0.02
CA ARG A 367 4.30 4.85 -0.01
C ARG A 367 3.28 5.88 0.46
N TYR A 368 2.10 5.86 -0.16
CA TYR A 368 1.01 6.78 0.18
C TYR A 368 0.49 6.57 1.61
N PHE A 369 0.29 5.32 2.03
CA PHE A 369 -0.10 4.98 3.40
C PHE A 369 0.90 5.54 4.44
N LEU A 370 2.20 5.32 4.25
CA LEU A 370 3.23 5.78 5.18
C LEU A 370 3.33 7.32 5.22
N LEU A 371 3.17 7.99 4.06
CA LEU A 371 3.08 9.45 3.99
C LEU A 371 1.87 9.99 4.77
N ARG A 372 0.67 9.43 4.58
CA ARG A 372 -0.54 9.79 5.37
C ARG A 372 -0.32 9.63 6.88
N LYS A 373 0.46 8.63 7.29
CA LYS A 373 0.76 8.32 8.69
C LYS A 373 1.90 9.16 9.27
N GLY A 374 2.48 10.08 8.51
CA GLY A 374 3.61 10.91 8.94
C GLY A 374 4.93 10.14 9.14
N LEU A 375 4.98 8.86 8.73
CA LEU A 375 6.17 8.00 8.83
C LEU A 375 7.21 8.26 7.73
N LEU A 376 6.83 9.03 6.70
CA LEU A 376 7.70 9.46 5.61
C LEU A 376 7.51 10.96 5.36
N GLN A 377 8.55 11.60 4.83
CA GLN A 377 8.48 12.91 4.20
C GLN A 377 8.85 12.79 2.71
N GLU A 378 8.24 13.58 1.82
CA GLU A 378 8.72 13.71 0.44
C GLU A 378 9.82 14.77 0.32
N ASP A 379 10.91 14.45 -0.40
CA ASP A 379 11.92 15.44 -0.81
C ASP A 379 12.56 15.04 -2.17
N ALA A 380 13.41 15.91 -2.72
CA ALA A 380 14.31 15.58 -3.80
C ALA A 380 15.57 14.91 -3.22
N ILE A 381 15.91 13.72 -3.74
CA ILE A 381 17.07 12.94 -3.31
C ILE A 381 17.97 12.73 -4.51
N ASP A 382 19.19 13.25 -4.46
CA ASP A 382 20.21 12.97 -5.47
C ASP A 382 20.80 11.58 -5.18
N ILE A 383 20.84 10.71 -6.19
CA ILE A 383 21.38 9.35 -6.07
C ILE A 383 22.89 9.36 -5.76
N ARG A 384 23.57 10.46 -6.10
CA ARG A 384 25.02 10.64 -5.94
C ARG A 384 25.42 10.94 -4.49
N ASP A 385 24.45 11.35 -3.67
CA ASP A 385 24.63 11.58 -2.23
C ASP A 385 24.44 10.28 -1.41
N LEU A 386 24.16 9.15 -2.06
CA LEU A 386 24.03 7.84 -1.41
C LEU A 386 25.35 7.05 -1.44
N HIS A 387 25.71 6.50 -0.29
CA HIS A 387 27.00 5.88 -0.02
C HIS A 387 26.87 4.41 0.39
N LEU A 388 27.97 3.67 0.25
CA LEU A 388 28.05 2.29 0.75
C LEU A 388 27.89 2.27 2.27
N GLY A 389 26.94 1.47 2.75
CA GLY A 389 26.58 1.38 4.17
C GLY A 389 25.32 2.16 4.56
N ASP A 390 24.82 3.07 3.71
CA ASP A 390 23.62 3.85 4.02
C ASP A 390 22.40 2.94 4.23
N GLU A 391 21.65 3.23 5.29
CA GLU A 391 20.40 2.55 5.62
C GLU A 391 19.20 3.17 4.89
N ILE A 392 18.34 2.32 4.34
CA ILE A 392 17.10 2.72 3.68
C ILE A 392 15.96 1.78 4.07
N ILE A 393 14.72 2.25 3.89
CA ILE A 393 13.52 1.42 3.98
C ILE A 393 13.00 1.16 2.56
N LEU A 394 12.78 -0.11 2.24
CA LEU A 394 12.17 -0.57 0.98
C LEU A 394 10.74 -1.02 1.26
N PHE A 395 9.75 -0.60 0.45
CA PHE A 395 8.34 -0.92 0.73
C PHE A 395 7.48 -1.19 -0.51
N ASN A 396 6.55 -2.15 -0.37
CA ASN A 396 5.47 -2.40 -1.34
C ASN A 396 4.23 -3.04 -0.69
N GLY A 397 3.14 -3.16 -1.44
CA GLY A 397 1.84 -3.67 -0.96
C GLY A 397 1.76 -5.19 -0.73
N ILE A 398 2.89 -5.91 -0.80
CA ILE A 398 2.97 -7.37 -0.57
C ILE A 398 3.78 -7.68 0.69
N MET A 399 5.00 -7.15 0.77
CA MET A 399 5.92 -7.44 1.87
C MET A 399 5.90 -6.39 2.98
N GLY A 400 5.11 -5.32 2.84
CA GLY A 400 5.18 -4.16 3.72
C GLY A 400 6.50 -3.43 3.54
N CYS A 401 7.17 -3.11 4.65
CA CYS A 401 8.39 -2.32 4.76
C CYS A 401 9.53 -3.19 5.32
N VAL A 402 10.71 -3.15 4.71
CA VAL A 402 11.90 -3.87 5.15
C VAL A 402 13.12 -2.95 5.14
N LYS A 403 14.09 -3.22 6.03
CA LYS A 403 15.35 -2.49 6.11
C LYS A 403 16.28 -2.94 4.98
N GLY A 404 17.02 -2.02 4.40
CA GLY A 404 18.02 -2.28 3.35
C GLY A 404 19.29 -1.48 3.61
N VAL A 405 20.43 -2.01 3.16
CA VAL A 405 21.74 -1.34 3.25
C VAL A 405 22.42 -1.33 1.89
N ILE A 406 22.95 -0.17 1.48
CA ILE A 406 23.62 0.00 0.19
C ILE A 406 24.98 -0.74 0.16
N ARG A 407 25.22 -1.53 -0.90
CA ARG A 407 26.36 -2.46 -1.02
C ARG A 407 27.36 -2.11 -2.12
N ASN A 408 27.06 -1.18 -3.01
CA ASN A 408 28.00 -0.69 -4.02
C ASN A 408 28.03 0.84 -4.08
N SER A 409 29.19 1.38 -4.44
CA SER A 409 29.31 2.74 -4.96
C SER A 409 29.10 2.74 -6.48
N VAL A 410 28.69 3.87 -7.05
CA VAL A 410 28.65 4.10 -8.50
C VAL A 410 29.53 5.31 -8.80
N ASP A 411 30.40 5.18 -9.80
CA ASP A 411 31.22 6.30 -10.27
C ASP A 411 30.43 7.15 -11.27
N PHE A 412 30.11 8.37 -10.86
CA PHE A 412 29.38 9.34 -11.67
C PHE A 412 30.29 10.36 -12.38
N SER A 413 31.63 10.23 -12.26
CA SER A 413 32.59 11.20 -12.79
C SER A 413 32.72 11.23 -14.32
N GLY A 414 32.12 10.26 -15.01
CA GLY A 414 32.18 10.09 -16.47
C GLY A 414 31.01 10.65 -17.27
N VAL A 415 30.14 11.49 -16.69
CA VAL A 415 28.91 12.02 -17.33
C VAL A 415 28.83 13.55 -17.27
#